data_AF-A0A354JSD8-F1
#
_entry.id   AF-A0A354JSD8-F1
#
_cell.length_a   1.000
_cell.length_b   1.000
_cell.length_c   1.000
_cell.angle_alpha   90.00
_cell.angle_beta   90.00
_cell.angle_gamma   90.00
#
_symmetry.space_group_name_H-M   'P 1'
#
loop_
_entity.id
_entity.type
_entity.pdbx_description
1 polymer ?
#
loop_
_entity_poly.entity_id
_entity_poly.type
_entity_poly.pdbx_seq_one_letter_code
_entity_poly.pdbx_strand_id
1 'polypeptide(L)' 'MNRSILAELIRNNKRLIIPNLGAFLHRETESTAHPGITFSPFLKYNDGQLEELLVNHYSFTKIDALEQVKNLSSEII' A
#
# COMPACT_ATOMS: atom_id res chain seq x y z
N MET A 1 9.73 0.25 -7.30
CA MET A 1 9.32 -0.91 -6.46
C MET A 1 8.68 -1.94 -7.38
N ASN A 2 8.88 -3.23 -7.15
CA ASN A 2 8.24 -4.25 -7.99
C ASN A 2 6.72 -4.31 -7.74
N ARG A 3 5.90 -4.39 -8.79
CA ARG A 3 4.44 -4.49 -8.70
C ARG A 3 3.98 -5.70 -7.87
N SER A 4 4.77 -6.77 -7.85
CA SER A 4 4.50 -7.95 -7.02
C SER A 4 4.53 -7.65 -5.53
N ILE A 5 5.47 -6.79 -5.08
CA ILE A 5 5.58 -6.35 -3.67
C ILE A 5 4.33 -5.56 -3.28
N LEU A 6 3.92 -4.60 -4.12
CA LEU A 6 2.71 -3.82 -3.86
C LEU A 6 1.46 -4.70 -3.77
N ALA A 7 1.31 -5.65 -4.70
CA ALA A 7 0.18 -6.58 -4.69
C ALA A 7 0.17 -7.49 -3.45
N GLU A 8 1.33 -7.86 -2.92
CA GLU A 8 1.46 -8.60 -1.67
C GLU A 8 1.10 -7.73 -0.46
N LEU A 9 1.62 -6.50 -0.39
CA LEU A 9 1.28 -5.54 0.66
C LEU A 9 -0.22 -5.24 0.69
N ILE A 10 -0.85 -5.07 -0.47
CA ILE A 10 -2.30 -4.86 -0.54
C ILE A 10 -3.03 -6.08 0.03
N ARG A 11 -2.64 -7.31 -0.34
CA ARG A 11 -3.32 -8.55 0.06
C ARG A 11 -3.11 -8.94 1.53
N ASN A 12 -2.01 -8.52 2.15
CA ASN A 12 -1.67 -8.96 3.50
C ASN A 12 -2.02 -7.94 4.58
N ASN A 13 -2.47 -6.74 4.21
CA ASN A 13 -2.76 -5.67 5.16
C ASN A 13 -4.25 -5.28 5.14
N LYS A 14 -4.82 -5.01 6.32
CA LYS A 14 -6.23 -4.60 6.45
C LYS A 14 -6.54 -3.31 5.67
N ARG A 15 -5.59 -2.39 5.66
CA ARG A 15 -5.59 -1.23 4.78
C ARG A 15 -4.19 -0.97 4.27
N LEU A 16 -4.11 -0.31 3.13
CA LEU A 16 -2.87 0.25 2.62
C LEU A 16 -3.19 1.57 1.91
N ILE A 17 -2.64 2.67 2.41
CA ILE A 17 -2.81 3.98 1.77
C ILE A 17 -1.63 4.25 0.85
N ILE A 18 -1.92 4.66 -0.39
CA ILE A 18 -0.94 5.16 -1.34
C ILE A 18 -1.16 6.67 -1.45
N PRO A 19 -0.26 7.50 -0.88
CA PRO A 19 -0.41 8.94 -0.87
C PRO A 19 -0.71 9.52 -2.25
N ASN A 20 -1.61 10.51 -2.30
CA ASN A 20 -2.10 11.16 -3.52
C ASN A 20 -2.87 10.27 -4.53
N LEU A 21 -2.83 8.94 -4.40
CA LEU A 21 -3.55 8.01 -5.26
C LEU A 21 -4.90 7.60 -4.64
N GLY A 22 -4.86 7.01 -3.45
CA GLY A 22 -6.03 6.43 -2.78
C GLY A 22 -5.62 5.33 -1.80
N ALA A 23 -6.59 4.56 -1.31
CA ALA A 23 -6.34 3.47 -0.36
C ALA A 23 -6.99 2.16 -0.80
N PHE A 24 -6.32 1.05 -0.53
CA PHE A 24 -6.89 -0.29 -0.59
C PHE A 24 -7.37 -0.71 0.79
N LEU A 25 -8.60 -1.19 0.87
CA LEU A 25 -9.26 -1.59 2.11
C LEU A 25 -9.70 -3.05 1.98
N HIS A 26 -9.25 -3.89 2.90
CA HIS A 26 -9.78 -5.24 3.05
C HIS A 26 -11.12 -5.17 3.78
N ARG A 27 -12.16 -5.76 3.18
CA ARG A 27 -13.40 -6.06 3.89
C ARG A 27 -13.18 -7.33 4.71
N GLU A 28 -13.57 -7.29 5.98
CA GLU A 28 -13.70 -8.50 6.79
C GLU A 28 -14.90 -9.29 6.25
N THR A 29 -14.62 -10.20 5.31
CA THR A 29 -15.57 -11.21 4.85
C THR A 29 -15.29 -12.49 5.60
N GLU A 30 -16.31 -13.21 6.05
CA GLU A 30 -16.14 -14.46 6.81
C GLU A 30 -15.40 -15.57 6.01
N SER A 31 -15.26 -15.39 4.69
CA SER A 31 -14.46 -16.26 3.84
C SER A 31 -13.05 -15.72 3.65
N THR A 32 -12.05 -16.48 4.12
CA THR A 32 -10.61 -16.19 3.94
C THR A 32 -10.10 -16.46 2.52
N ALA A 33 -10.91 -17.07 1.66
CA ALA A 33 -10.51 -17.46 0.31
C ALA A 33 -10.42 -16.29 -0.67
N HIS A 34 -11.19 -15.22 -0.44
CA HIS A 34 -11.22 -14.02 -1.29
C HIS A 34 -11.47 -12.79 -0.42
N PRO A 35 -10.44 -12.21 0.23
CA PRO A 35 -10.63 -10.97 0.95
C PRO A 35 -11.14 -9.92 -0.04
N GLY A 36 -12.33 -9.38 0.21
CA GLY A 36 -12.91 -8.36 -0.65
C GLY A 36 -12.08 -7.08 -0.58
N ILE A 37 -11.14 -6.88 -1.51
CA ILE A 37 -10.35 -5.66 -1.61
C ILE A 37 -11.18 -4.59 -2.33
N THR A 38 -11.32 -3.43 -1.70
CA THR A 38 -11.94 -2.25 -2.32
C THR A 38 -10.92 -1.14 -2.44
N PHE A 39 -10.93 -0.43 -3.57
CA PHE A 39 -10.16 0.79 -3.74
C PHE A 39 -11.01 2.02 -3.39
N SER A 40 -10.46 2.91 -2.58
CA SER A 40 -11.04 4.21 -2.23
C SER A 40 -10.18 5.33 -2.79
N PRO A 41 -10.68 6.15 -3.74
CA PRO A 41 -9.91 7.24 -4.33
C PRO A 41 -9.81 8.46 -3.41
N PHE A 42 -10.46 8.48 -2.25
CA PHE A 42 -10.54 9.68 -1.38
C PHE A 42 -9.50 9.67 -0.25
N LEU A 43 -9.10 8.49 0.20
CA LEU A 43 -8.12 8.33 1.27
C LEU A 43 -6.71 8.45 0.70
N LYS A 44 -6.20 9.69 0.63
CA LYS A 44 -4.93 10.03 -0.02
C LYS A 44 -3.86 10.58 0.91
N TYR A 45 -4.16 10.72 2.20
CA TYR A 45 -3.20 11.22 3.18
C TYR A 45 -2.11 10.17 3.45
N ASN A 46 -0.90 10.61 3.74
CA ASN A 46 0.16 9.68 4.10
C ASN A 46 0.07 9.34 5.60
N ASP A 47 -0.20 8.08 5.94
CA ASP A 47 -0.23 7.58 7.31
C ASP A 47 1.10 6.94 7.77
N GLY A 48 2.10 6.89 6.89
CA GLY A 48 3.41 6.31 7.16
C GLY A 48 3.46 4.78 7.14
N GLN A 49 2.31 4.11 7.02
CA GLN A 49 2.22 2.65 7.13
C GLN A 49 2.95 1.95 5.97
N LEU A 50 2.84 2.50 4.76
CA LEU A 50 3.47 1.91 3.58
C LEU A 50 5.00 1.97 3.67
N GLU A 51 5.57 3.07 4.13
CA GLU A 51 7.00 3.22 4.37
C GLU A 51 7.50 2.24 5.43
N GLU A 52 6.79 2.13 6.56
CA GLU A 52 7.13 1.19 7.62
C GLU A 52 7.12 -0.26 7.13
N LEU A 53 6.12 -0.63 6.33
CA LEU A 53 6.03 -1.97 5.75
C LEU A 53 7.20 -2.27 4.81
N LEU A 54 7.65 -1.30 4.00
CA LEU A 54 8.79 -1.45 3.11
C LEU A 54 10.11 -1.63 3.88
N VAL A 55 10.29 -0.84 4.94
CA VAL A 55 11.49 -0.94 5.81
C VAL A 55 11.52 -2.29 6.53
N ASN A 56 10.40 -2.69 7.14
CA ASN A 56 10.32 -3.86 8.00
C ASN A 56 10.34 -5.18 7.24
N HIS A 57 9.68 -5.27 6.08
CA HIS A 57 9.49 -6.54 5.37
C HIS A 57 10.38 -6.70 4.13
N TYR A 58 10.91 -5.61 3.58
CA TYR A 58 11.66 -5.65 2.32
C TYR A 58 13.05 -5.00 2.40
N SER A 59 13.54 -4.75 3.63
CA SER A 59 14.88 -4.22 3.91
C SER A 59 15.22 -2.90 3.19
N PHE A 60 14.20 -2.10 2.86
CA PHE A 60 14.43 -0.74 2.36
C PHE A 60 15.01 0.13 3.47
N THR A 61 15.89 1.06 3.11
CA THR A 61 16.23 2.15 4.03
C THR A 61 15.02 3.10 4.17
N LYS A 62 14.97 3.89 5.25
CA LYS A 62 13.90 4.90 5.41
C LYS A 62 13.84 5.88 4.23
N ILE A 63 15.00 6.23 3.67
CA ILE A 63 15.09 7.16 2.54
C ILE A 63 14.53 6.49 1.28
N ASP A 64 14.96 5.25 0.99
CA ASP A 64 14.48 4.53 -0.19
C ASP A 64 12.97 4.26 -0.11
N ALA A 65 12.46 3.90 1.07
CA ALA A 65 11.02 3.67 1.28
C ALA A 65 10.20 4.94 0.97
N LEU A 66 10.61 6.09 1.49
CA LEU A 66 9.97 7.38 1.20
C LEU A 66 9.99 7.69 -0.29
N GLU A 67 11.10 7.43 -0.97
CA GLU A 67 11.22 7.64 -2.41
C GLU A 67 10.30 6.72 -3.21
N GLN A 68 10.22 5.43 -2.85
CA GLN A 68 9.32 4.48 -3.50
C GLN A 68 7.84 4.89 -3.35
N VAL A 69 7.44 5.31 -2.15
CA VAL A 69 6.07 5.77 -1.87
C VAL A 69 5.75 7.03 -2.68
N LYS A 70 6.70 7.97 -2.78
CA LYS A 70 6.54 9.17 -3.59
C LYS A 70 6.39 8.83 -5.08
N ASN A 71 7.21 7.91 -5.61
CA ASN A 71 7.19 7.55 -7.02
C ASN A 71 5.86 6.88 -7.45
N LEU A 72 5.24 6.08 -6.58
CA LEU A 72 3.91 5.50 -6.83
C LEU A 72 2.84 6.55 -7.13
N SER A 73 2.95 7.72 -6.53
CA SER A 73 2.00 8.81 -6.72
C SER A 73 2.22 9.59 -8.01
N SER A 74 3.41 9.52 -8.60
CA SER A 74 3.82 10.29 -9.78
C SER A 74 3.71 9.49 -11.08
N GLU A 75 3.80 8.15 -11.04
CA GLU A 75 3.74 7.28 -12.23
C GLU A 75 2.33 7.13 -12.86
N ILE A 76 1.28 7.75 -12.28
CA ILE A 76 -0.12 7.56 -12.71
C ILE A 76 -0.67 8.81 -13.47
N ILE A 77 0.17 9.80 -13.77
CA ILE A 77 -0.18 10.99 -14.58
C ILE A 77 0.55 10.94 -15.93
#